data_AF-A0A356FSP5-F1
#
_entry.id   AF-A0A356FSP5-F1
#
_cell.length_a   1.000
_cell.length_b   1.000
_cell.length_c   1.000
_cell.angle_alpha   90.00
_cell.angle_beta   90.00
_cell.angle_gamma   90.00
#
_symmetry.space_group_name_H-M   'P 1'
#
loop_
_entity.id
_entity.type
_entity.pdbx_description
1 polymer ?
#
loop_
_entity_poly.entity_id
_entity_poly.type
_entity_poly.pdbx_seq_one_letter_code
_entity_poly.pdbx_strand_id
1 'polypeptide(L)'
;MFIKVFYFTYLIIGLHTVSLFSASAFFGDPPDDNHPWAVHDRNRPQPIHVVAGTTNSAPPSDALVLFDGTPDCLRNWRHNKDKDSRKSDWMIQNGSLFCPPGTGSLSSRATFSDCQVHLEWRSQSHENKSGQSRGNSGIFLMELIEVQILDNFQNPTYADGSAGSIYGVMPPAVNALKAPGNWQSYDIIYRRPIFKNGMLLESGSLTVLCNGVVVQAGVPIEGKSTHKIRSFLQKKFPNRGSIKLQDHGDSVQFRNIWVRPLRARPIDGSLDGYIEANRTQLKRKQTAYEIRNKAEKLEGLEKSLLLYESLIYEFNLSAKASANKYASEFLDYLLRIDSEQAVVQKVKIISLYNALKYLNKHSILPTSCPVLERVHSIIVTNNWIDDI
;
A
#
# COMPACT_ATOMS: atom_id res chain seq x y z
N MET A 1 -48.45 -41.16 -27.29
CA MET A 1 -48.83 -40.07 -26.37
C MET A 1 -47.69 -39.97 -25.36
N PHE A 2 -46.74 -39.03 -25.44
CA PHE A 2 -46.87 -37.59 -25.29
C PHE A 2 -45.72 -36.87 -26.00
N ILE A 3 -46.03 -35.82 -26.75
CA ILE A 3 -45.06 -34.88 -27.35
C ILE A 3 -44.93 -33.70 -26.38
N LYS A 4 -43.74 -33.43 -25.85
CA LYS A 4 -43.46 -32.21 -25.08
C LYS A 4 -43.00 -31.12 -26.05
N VAL A 5 -43.87 -30.14 -26.28
CA VAL A 5 -43.56 -28.90 -27.00
C VAL A 5 -42.91 -27.93 -26.02
N PHE A 6 -41.67 -27.51 -26.29
CA PHE A 6 -41.01 -26.43 -25.55
C PHE A 6 -41.26 -25.11 -26.29
N TYR A 7 -42.00 -24.21 -25.66
CA TYR A 7 -42.10 -22.81 -26.10
C TYR A 7 -40.85 -22.06 -25.62
N PHE A 8 -40.01 -21.60 -26.56
CA PHE A 8 -38.95 -20.64 -26.28
C PHE A 8 -39.54 -19.23 -26.33
N THR A 9 -39.82 -18.65 -25.16
CA THR A 9 -40.14 -17.23 -25.04
C THR A 9 -38.83 -16.45 -25.09
N TYR A 10 -38.57 -15.74 -26.19
CA TYR A 10 -37.46 -14.79 -26.27
C TYR A 10 -37.74 -13.60 -25.33
N LEU A 11 -37.08 -13.59 -24.18
CA LEU A 11 -37.01 -12.40 -23.33
C LEU A 11 -35.98 -11.45 -23.97
N ILE A 12 -36.46 -10.45 -24.72
CA ILE A 12 -35.62 -9.34 -25.18
C ILE A 12 -35.31 -8.50 -23.93
N ILE A 13 -34.17 -8.78 -23.30
CA ILE A 13 -33.59 -7.89 -22.30
C ILE A 13 -33.06 -6.70 -23.09
N GLY A 14 -33.83 -5.62 -23.16
CA GLY A 14 -33.34 -4.34 -23.62
C GLY A 14 -32.17 -3.93 -22.72
N LEU A 15 -30.94 -3.99 -23.25
CA LEU A 15 -29.82 -3.27 -22.66
C LEU A 15 -30.14 -1.78 -22.77
N HIS A 16 -30.81 -1.23 -21.77
CA HIS A 16 -30.69 0.20 -21.52
C HIS A 16 -29.25 0.43 -21.07
N THR A 17 -28.43 0.93 -21.99
CA THR A 17 -27.16 1.56 -21.65
C THR A 17 -27.50 2.72 -20.72
N VAL A 18 -27.39 2.49 -19.41
CA VAL A 18 -27.35 3.59 -18.44
C VAL A 18 -26.11 4.39 -18.82
N SER A 19 -26.32 5.49 -19.55
CA SER A 19 -25.27 6.45 -19.85
C SER A 19 -24.71 6.87 -18.50
N LEU A 20 -23.47 6.45 -18.21
CA LEU A 20 -22.73 6.80 -17.01
C LEU A 20 -22.37 8.30 -17.11
N PHE A 21 -23.36 9.18 -16.96
CA PHE A 21 -23.12 10.56 -16.55
C PHE A 21 -22.70 10.50 -15.08
N SER A 22 -21.50 9.99 -14.80
CA SER A 22 -20.99 10.07 -13.45
C SER A 22 -20.58 11.50 -13.21
N ALA A 23 -21.32 12.19 -12.35
CA ALA A 23 -20.99 13.46 -11.70
C ALA A 23 -19.71 13.36 -10.84
N SER A 24 -18.73 12.54 -11.23
CA SER A 24 -17.72 11.97 -10.34
C SER A 24 -16.42 12.74 -10.22
N ALA A 25 -16.32 13.92 -10.82
CA ALA A 25 -15.03 14.63 -10.94
C ALA A 25 -15.04 16.06 -10.36
N PHE A 26 -16.19 16.61 -10.01
CA PHE A 26 -16.35 18.03 -9.63
C PHE A 26 -16.75 18.17 -8.15
N PHE A 27 -15.99 17.53 -7.26
CA PHE A 27 -16.19 17.61 -5.81
C PHE A 27 -14.86 17.49 -5.09
N GLY A 28 -14.89 17.71 -3.77
CA GLY A 28 -13.69 17.68 -2.93
C GLY A 28 -12.79 18.90 -3.15
N ASP A 29 -11.63 18.91 -2.51
CA ASP A 29 -10.63 19.91 -2.81
C ASP A 29 -9.85 19.49 -4.07
N PRO A 30 -9.52 20.42 -5.00
CA PRO A 30 -8.77 20.13 -6.21
C PRO A 30 -7.32 19.72 -5.89
N PRO A 31 -6.58 19.15 -6.87
CA PRO A 31 -5.16 18.89 -6.73
C PRO A 31 -4.40 20.16 -6.30
N ASP A 32 -3.48 20.00 -5.34
CA ASP A 32 -2.61 21.08 -4.85
C ASP A 32 -1.15 20.85 -5.31
N ASP A 33 -0.19 21.47 -4.61
CA ASP A 33 1.23 21.35 -4.92
C ASP A 33 1.80 19.98 -4.51
N ASN A 34 1.16 19.22 -3.63
CA ASN A 34 1.69 17.96 -3.07
C ASN A 34 0.76 16.76 -3.24
N HIS A 35 -0.46 16.97 -3.76
CA HIS A 35 -1.47 15.96 -4.02
C HIS A 35 -1.93 16.07 -5.47
N PRO A 36 -1.64 15.06 -6.33
CA PRO A 36 -1.86 15.17 -7.76
C PRO A 36 -3.32 14.91 -8.20
N TRP A 37 -4.19 14.58 -7.25
CA TRP A 37 -5.60 14.25 -7.46
C TRP A 37 -6.48 15.03 -6.48
N ALA A 38 -7.74 15.25 -6.86
CA ALA A 38 -8.72 15.82 -5.95
C ALA A 38 -9.09 14.83 -4.83
N VAL A 39 -9.76 15.32 -3.79
CA VAL A 39 -10.33 14.45 -2.75
C VAL A 39 -11.47 13.61 -3.34
N HIS A 40 -11.43 12.28 -3.14
CA HIS A 40 -12.36 11.28 -3.70
C HIS A 40 -12.32 11.13 -5.24
N ASP A 41 -11.24 11.58 -5.86
CA ASP A 41 -11.02 11.56 -7.30
C ASP A 41 -10.90 10.15 -7.89
N ARG A 42 -11.67 9.86 -8.94
CA ARG A 42 -11.65 8.57 -9.64
C ARG A 42 -10.48 8.40 -10.61
N ASN A 43 -9.74 9.45 -10.92
CA ASN A 43 -8.48 9.38 -11.67
C ASN A 43 -7.31 8.93 -10.79
N ARG A 44 -7.51 8.86 -9.46
CA ARG A 44 -6.54 8.24 -8.56
C ARG A 44 -6.53 6.72 -8.76
N PRO A 45 -5.36 6.10 -8.97
CA PRO A 45 -5.25 4.65 -9.10
C PRO A 45 -5.86 3.92 -7.90
N GLN A 46 -6.60 2.85 -8.18
CA GLN A 46 -7.12 1.97 -7.14
C GLN A 46 -5.97 1.20 -6.46
N PRO A 47 -6.07 0.90 -5.16
CA PRO A 47 -5.15 0.00 -4.49
C PRO A 47 -5.09 -1.36 -5.21
N ILE A 48 -3.90 -1.95 -5.27
CA ILE A 48 -3.72 -3.30 -5.81
C ILE A 48 -4.48 -4.28 -4.90
N HIS A 49 -5.36 -5.08 -5.49
CA HIS A 49 -6.08 -6.12 -4.77
C HIS A 49 -5.12 -7.25 -4.37
N VAL A 50 -5.13 -7.60 -3.09
CA VAL A 50 -4.35 -8.70 -2.52
C VAL A 50 -5.31 -9.67 -1.85
N VAL A 51 -5.23 -10.95 -2.20
CA VAL A 51 -6.00 -11.99 -1.52
C VAL A 51 -5.30 -12.29 -0.19
N ALA A 52 -6.01 -12.12 0.92
CA ALA A 52 -5.49 -12.42 2.24
C ALA A 52 -5.21 -13.93 2.41
N GLY A 53 -4.31 -14.27 3.34
CA GLY A 53 -4.11 -15.66 3.74
C GLY A 53 -5.35 -16.25 4.42
N THR A 54 -5.46 -17.58 4.43
CA THR A 54 -6.58 -18.30 5.06
C THR A 54 -6.66 -18.10 6.58
N THR A 55 -5.56 -17.67 7.20
CA THR A 55 -5.48 -17.24 8.59
C THR A 55 -4.64 -15.96 8.65
N ASN A 56 -4.65 -15.26 9.80
CA ASN A 56 -3.83 -14.07 10.00
C ASN A 56 -2.32 -14.33 9.88
N SER A 57 -1.89 -15.59 10.03
CA SER A 57 -0.49 -16.00 9.91
C SER A 57 -0.14 -16.54 8.52
N ALA A 58 -1.13 -16.88 7.70
CA ALA A 58 -0.89 -17.42 6.37
C ALA A 58 -0.43 -16.31 5.40
N PRO A 59 0.46 -16.61 4.44
CA PRO A 59 0.94 -15.63 3.48
C PRO A 59 -0.21 -15.09 2.61
N PRO A 60 -0.33 -13.77 2.42
CA PRO A 60 -1.20 -13.21 1.38
C PRO A 60 -0.63 -13.47 -0.02
N SER A 61 -1.46 -13.27 -1.06
CA SER A 61 -1.11 -13.60 -2.44
C SER A 61 0.07 -12.80 -3.04
N ASP A 62 0.45 -11.68 -2.43
CA ASP A 62 1.58 -10.85 -2.86
C ASP A 62 2.86 -11.10 -2.04
N ALA A 63 2.84 -12.04 -1.10
CA ALA A 63 3.99 -12.38 -0.29
C ALA A 63 4.94 -13.35 -1.00
N LEU A 64 6.24 -13.11 -0.85
CA LEU A 64 7.27 -14.07 -1.15
C LEU A 64 7.40 -15.02 0.04
N VAL A 65 7.08 -16.29 -0.17
CA VAL A 65 7.23 -17.35 0.83
C VAL A 65 8.68 -17.80 0.87
N LEU A 66 9.37 -17.54 1.97
CA LEU A 66 10.75 -17.97 2.20
C LEU A 66 10.82 -19.40 2.74
N PHE A 67 9.83 -19.81 3.53
CA PHE A 67 9.74 -21.17 4.07
C PHE A 67 8.30 -21.59 4.37
N ASP A 68 7.83 -22.64 3.71
CA ASP A 68 6.49 -23.25 3.86
C ASP A 68 6.48 -24.64 4.50
N GLY A 69 7.66 -25.16 4.88
CA GLY A 69 7.82 -26.52 5.40
C GLY A 69 8.35 -27.54 4.39
N THR A 70 8.47 -27.19 3.11
CA THR A 70 8.96 -28.08 2.05
C THR A 70 10.48 -28.00 1.88
N PRO A 71 11.15 -29.11 1.47
CA PRO A 71 12.58 -29.12 1.14
C PRO A 71 12.99 -28.10 0.09
N ASP A 72 12.11 -27.83 -0.89
CA ASP A 72 12.39 -26.89 -1.97
C ASP A 72 12.68 -25.48 -1.44
N CYS A 73 12.06 -25.08 -0.32
CA CYS A 73 12.33 -23.78 0.30
C CYS A 73 13.78 -23.58 0.75
N LEU A 74 14.57 -24.64 0.97
CA LEU A 74 15.98 -24.51 1.31
C LEU A 74 16.79 -23.76 0.23
N ARG A 75 16.35 -23.80 -1.03
CA ARG A 75 16.96 -23.02 -2.12
C ARG A 75 16.84 -21.51 -1.91
N ASN A 76 15.85 -21.05 -1.12
CA ASN A 76 15.63 -19.64 -0.83
C ASN A 76 16.70 -19.08 0.11
N TRP A 77 17.54 -19.93 0.70
CA TRP A 77 18.52 -19.59 1.71
C TRP A 77 19.94 -19.84 1.22
N ARG A 78 20.88 -19.15 1.86
CA ARG A 78 22.32 -19.40 1.75
C ARG A 78 22.90 -19.49 3.16
N HIS A 79 23.85 -20.40 3.32
CA HIS A 79 24.68 -20.45 4.52
C HIS A 79 25.67 -19.29 4.51
N ASN A 80 25.83 -18.62 5.65
CA ASN A 80 26.80 -17.55 5.81
C ASN A 80 28.20 -18.06 6.19
N LYS A 81 28.33 -19.37 6.44
CA LYS A 81 29.61 -20.06 6.61
C LYS A 81 29.81 -21.09 5.49
N ASP A 82 31.05 -21.19 5.03
CA ASP A 82 31.47 -22.21 4.08
C ASP A 82 31.27 -23.62 4.65
N LYS A 83 31.11 -24.59 3.76
CA LYS A 83 30.76 -25.98 4.13
C LYS A 83 31.77 -26.61 5.07
N ASP A 84 33.05 -26.35 4.83
CA ASP A 84 34.13 -26.93 5.64
C ASP A 84 34.28 -26.23 7.01
N SER A 85 33.62 -25.09 7.22
CA SER A 85 33.67 -24.29 8.44
C SER A 85 32.43 -24.44 9.33
N ARG A 86 31.48 -25.32 8.98
CA ARG A 86 30.24 -25.55 9.73
C ARG A 86 30.12 -27.01 10.15
N LYS A 87 29.52 -27.25 11.33
CA LYS A 87 29.36 -28.61 11.89
C LYS A 87 28.35 -29.45 11.12
N SER A 88 27.34 -28.79 10.56
CA SER A 88 26.29 -29.39 9.72
C SER A 88 25.57 -28.30 8.91
N ASP A 89 24.60 -28.71 8.09
CA ASP A 89 23.69 -27.82 7.38
C ASP A 89 22.42 -27.59 8.21
N TRP A 90 21.73 -26.47 7.96
CA TRP A 90 20.37 -26.28 8.42
C TRP A 90 19.50 -27.28 7.67
N MET A 91 18.50 -27.84 8.33
CA MET A 91 17.72 -28.94 7.79
C MET A 91 16.24 -28.79 8.10
N ILE A 92 15.41 -29.56 7.40
CA ILE A 92 14.00 -29.63 7.73
C ILE A 92 13.77 -30.82 8.65
N GLN A 93 13.13 -30.54 9.78
CA GLN A 93 12.71 -31.55 10.75
C GLN A 93 11.24 -31.33 11.08
N ASN A 94 10.41 -32.35 10.82
CA ASN A 94 8.96 -32.32 11.09
C ASN A 94 8.26 -31.07 10.51
N GLY A 95 8.59 -30.71 9.26
CA GLY A 95 8.02 -29.55 8.56
C GLY A 95 8.52 -28.19 9.08
N SER A 96 9.53 -28.16 9.95
CA SER A 96 10.16 -26.93 10.45
C SER A 96 11.62 -26.83 10.00
N LEU A 97 12.05 -25.61 9.68
CA LEU A 97 13.44 -25.29 9.42
C LEU A 97 14.19 -25.28 10.76
N PHE A 98 15.10 -26.22 10.93
CA PHE A 98 15.83 -26.46 12.17
C PHE A 98 17.26 -25.93 12.06
N CYS A 99 17.71 -25.24 13.11
CA CYS A 99 19.08 -24.78 13.32
C CYS A 99 19.81 -25.71 14.32
N PRO A 100 20.60 -26.69 13.86
CA PRO A 100 21.54 -27.36 14.74
C PRO A 100 22.61 -26.37 15.27
N PRO A 101 23.14 -26.56 16.49
CA PRO A 101 24.21 -25.70 16.99
C PRO A 101 25.49 -25.75 16.13
N GLY A 102 26.00 -24.60 15.71
CA GLY A 102 27.29 -24.50 15.01
C GLY A 102 27.22 -24.66 13.49
N THR A 103 26.03 -24.54 12.89
CA THR A 103 25.81 -24.50 11.44
C THR A 103 26.14 -23.16 10.79
N GLY A 104 26.32 -22.10 11.60
CA GLY A 104 26.33 -20.71 11.13
C GLY A 104 24.94 -20.21 10.80
N SER A 105 24.82 -18.89 10.60
CA SER A 105 23.55 -18.25 10.25
C SER A 105 23.12 -18.54 8.81
N LEU A 106 21.81 -18.45 8.54
CA LEU A 106 21.27 -18.42 7.18
C LEU A 106 20.86 -17.01 6.79
N SER A 107 21.04 -16.67 5.52
CA SER A 107 20.46 -15.47 4.92
C SER A 107 19.57 -15.83 3.73
N SER A 108 18.46 -15.14 3.56
CA SER A 108 17.61 -15.28 2.37
C SER A 108 18.39 -14.84 1.12
N ARG A 109 18.23 -15.54 0.00
CA ARG A 109 18.79 -15.10 -1.29
C ARG A 109 18.08 -13.88 -1.85
N ALA A 110 16.76 -13.83 -1.66
CA ALA A 110 15.97 -12.65 -1.95
C ALA A 110 16.38 -11.51 -1.01
N THR A 111 16.39 -10.29 -1.54
CA THR A 111 16.64 -9.06 -0.78
C THR A 111 15.39 -8.19 -0.76
N PHE A 112 15.15 -7.49 0.35
CA PHE A 112 13.93 -6.74 0.61
C PHE A 112 14.25 -5.29 0.96
N SER A 113 13.28 -4.39 0.74
CA SER A 113 13.32 -2.98 1.15
C SER A 113 12.40 -2.80 2.37
N ASP A 114 11.59 -1.74 2.40
CA ASP A 114 10.41 -1.64 3.26
C ASP A 114 9.52 -2.88 3.10
N CYS A 115 9.29 -3.60 4.19
CA CYS A 115 8.58 -4.87 4.12
C CYS A 115 7.78 -5.16 5.39
N GLN A 116 6.77 -6.02 5.21
CA GLN A 116 6.13 -6.76 6.27
C GLN A 116 6.70 -8.19 6.25
N VAL A 117 7.10 -8.69 7.41
CA VAL A 117 7.64 -10.04 7.59
C VAL A 117 6.76 -10.77 8.59
N HIS A 118 6.46 -12.03 8.30
CA HIS A 118 5.95 -12.98 9.26
C HIS A 118 6.95 -14.12 9.43
N LEU A 119 7.10 -14.59 10.67
CA LEU A 119 7.71 -15.88 10.96
C LEU A 119 7.09 -16.49 12.21
N GLU A 120 7.20 -17.80 12.30
CA GLU A 120 6.97 -18.51 13.56
C GLU A 120 8.26 -19.21 14.00
N TRP A 121 8.52 -19.17 15.30
CA TRP A 121 9.69 -19.79 15.90
C TRP A 121 9.32 -20.54 17.18
N ARG A 122 10.10 -21.57 17.51
CA ARG A 122 10.05 -22.23 18.81
C ARG A 122 11.45 -22.64 19.23
N SER A 123 11.70 -22.52 20.53
CA SER A 123 12.84 -23.15 21.19
C SER A 123 12.31 -24.24 22.13
N GLN A 124 13.07 -25.33 22.29
CA GLN A 124 12.74 -26.38 23.24
C GLN A 124 13.07 -25.92 24.66
N SER A 125 12.51 -26.58 25.68
CA SER A 125 12.91 -26.32 27.06
C SER A 125 14.39 -26.68 27.24
N HIS A 126 15.16 -25.81 27.89
CA HIS A 126 16.55 -26.04 28.23
C HIS A 126 16.74 -25.91 29.74
N GLU A 127 16.67 -27.03 30.46
CA GLU A 127 16.71 -27.05 31.94
C GLU A 127 18.04 -26.52 32.52
N ASN A 128 19.14 -26.66 31.77
CA ASN A 128 20.49 -26.27 32.22
C ASN A 128 20.99 -24.94 31.64
N LYS A 129 20.12 -24.16 30.97
CA LYS A 129 20.51 -22.88 30.35
C LYS A 129 19.70 -21.73 30.91
N SER A 130 20.31 -20.55 30.96
CA SER A 130 19.68 -19.33 31.48
C SER A 130 20.18 -18.07 30.78
N GLY A 131 19.46 -16.97 30.97
CA GLY A 131 19.74 -15.69 30.33
C GLY A 131 19.83 -15.83 28.82
N GLN A 132 20.86 -15.23 28.22
CA GLN A 132 21.13 -15.26 26.78
C GLN A 132 21.58 -16.61 26.22
N SER A 133 21.83 -17.61 27.07
CA SER A 133 22.26 -18.93 26.59
C SER A 133 21.08 -19.87 26.32
N ARG A 134 19.84 -19.42 26.53
CA ARG A 134 18.66 -20.27 26.48
C ARG A 134 17.79 -19.92 25.27
N GLY A 135 17.94 -20.74 24.22
CA GLY A 135 17.12 -20.63 23.02
C GLY A 135 17.39 -19.38 22.19
N ASN A 136 18.65 -18.92 22.17
CA ASN A 136 19.04 -17.66 21.54
C ASN A 136 19.18 -17.80 20.01
N SER A 137 18.54 -16.88 19.32
CA SER A 137 18.67 -16.65 17.88
C SER A 137 18.24 -15.20 17.61
N GLY A 138 18.03 -14.85 16.36
CA GLY A 138 17.52 -13.54 15.99
C GLY A 138 17.11 -13.53 14.53
N ILE A 139 16.09 -12.72 14.22
CA ILE A 139 15.83 -12.31 12.84
C ILE A 139 16.46 -10.95 12.60
N PHE A 140 17.31 -10.87 11.59
CA PHE A 140 17.95 -9.64 11.19
C PHE A 140 17.35 -9.10 9.90
N LEU A 141 16.82 -7.89 9.96
CA LEU A 141 16.34 -7.13 8.81
C LEU A 141 17.56 -6.46 8.16
N MET A 142 17.68 -6.57 6.84
CA MET A 142 18.85 -6.11 6.07
C MET A 142 20.18 -6.74 6.52
N GLU A 143 20.14 -7.85 7.27
CA GLU A 143 21.26 -8.43 8.03
C GLU A 143 21.86 -7.53 9.13
N LEU A 144 21.26 -6.37 9.40
CA LEU A 144 21.79 -5.31 10.27
C LEU A 144 21.01 -5.11 11.56
N ILE A 145 19.67 -5.18 11.50
CA ILE A 145 18.78 -4.83 12.63
C ILE A 145 18.18 -6.11 13.18
N GLU A 146 18.54 -6.48 14.41
CA GLU A 146 18.08 -7.71 15.06
C GLU A 146 16.81 -7.47 15.86
N VAL A 147 15.76 -8.22 15.51
CA VAL A 147 14.67 -8.52 16.44
C VAL A 147 15.02 -9.81 17.16
N GLN A 148 15.19 -9.69 18.47
CA GLN A 148 15.73 -10.77 19.28
C GLN A 148 14.78 -11.96 19.38
N ILE A 149 15.35 -13.17 19.27
CA ILE A 149 14.65 -14.43 19.54
C ILE A 149 15.34 -15.08 20.74
N LEU A 150 14.58 -15.31 21.81
CA LEU A 150 15.12 -15.89 23.03
C LEU A 150 14.02 -16.61 23.81
N ASP A 151 14.33 -17.72 24.45
CA ASP A 151 13.44 -18.28 25.47
C ASP A 151 13.68 -17.59 26.81
N ASN A 152 13.06 -16.41 26.98
CA ASN A 152 12.99 -15.71 28.27
C ASN A 152 11.62 -15.87 28.96
N PHE A 153 10.88 -16.96 28.69
CA PHE A 153 9.70 -17.32 29.48
C PHE A 153 10.17 -17.82 30.85
N GLN A 154 9.88 -17.04 31.90
CA GLN A 154 10.40 -17.31 33.26
C GLN A 154 11.92 -17.48 33.31
N ASN A 155 12.66 -16.82 32.40
CA ASN A 155 14.11 -16.84 32.33
C ASN A 155 14.63 -15.39 32.16
N PRO A 156 14.89 -14.67 33.27
CA PRO A 156 15.35 -13.28 33.21
C PRO A 156 16.70 -13.11 32.49
N THR A 157 16.83 -11.98 31.79
CA THR A 157 18.06 -11.49 31.13
C THR A 157 18.04 -9.96 31.12
N TYR A 158 19.09 -9.30 30.63
CA TYR A 158 19.05 -7.87 30.32
C TYR A 158 17.92 -7.53 29.33
N ALA A 159 17.17 -6.47 29.61
CA ALA A 159 15.88 -6.19 28.99
C ALA A 159 15.98 -5.92 27.48
N ASP A 160 17.01 -5.22 27.05
CA ASP A 160 17.33 -4.89 25.65
C ASP A 160 17.88 -6.09 24.85
N GLY A 161 18.00 -7.27 25.46
CA GLY A 161 18.29 -8.54 24.80
C GLY A 161 17.25 -9.62 25.05
N SER A 162 16.05 -9.26 25.52
CA SER A 162 14.92 -10.20 25.65
C SER A 162 14.17 -10.38 24.33
N ALA A 163 13.36 -11.44 24.18
CA ALA A 163 12.63 -11.70 22.95
C ALA A 163 11.74 -10.52 22.55
N GLY A 164 11.85 -10.09 21.29
CA GLY A 164 11.10 -8.97 20.74
C GLY A 164 11.77 -7.62 20.98
N SER A 165 12.94 -7.60 21.64
CA SER A 165 13.78 -6.40 21.68
C SER A 165 14.30 -6.07 20.29
N ILE A 166 14.56 -4.79 20.08
CA ILE A 166 15.56 -4.36 19.09
C ILE A 166 16.90 -4.48 19.81
N TYR A 167 17.67 -5.51 19.45
CA TYR A 167 18.78 -5.97 20.28
C TYR A 167 19.79 -4.86 20.62
N GLY A 168 20.03 -4.66 21.91
CA GLY A 168 20.96 -3.66 22.46
C GLY A 168 20.49 -2.21 22.35
N VAL A 169 19.25 -1.98 21.91
CA VAL A 169 18.70 -0.64 21.64
C VAL A 169 17.42 -0.39 22.44
N MET A 170 16.40 -1.22 22.22
CA MET A 170 15.06 -1.01 22.77
C MET A 170 14.50 -2.31 23.35
N PRO A 171 14.28 -2.41 24.68
CA PRO A 171 13.54 -3.51 25.28
C PRO A 171 12.12 -3.64 24.69
N PRO A 172 11.53 -4.85 24.63
CA PRO A 172 10.12 -4.99 24.32
C PRO A 172 9.27 -4.35 25.43
N ALA A 173 8.14 -3.75 25.06
CA ALA A 173 7.22 -3.14 26.02
C ALA A 173 6.65 -4.16 27.02
N VAL A 174 6.47 -5.42 26.57
CA VAL A 174 5.96 -6.54 27.36
C VAL A 174 6.59 -7.85 26.92
N ASN A 175 6.66 -8.83 27.81
CA ASN A 175 7.01 -10.21 27.46
C ASN A 175 5.72 -10.98 27.10
N ALA A 176 5.52 -11.25 25.81
CA ALA A 176 4.33 -11.93 25.30
C ALA A 176 4.60 -13.39 24.89
N LEU A 177 5.67 -14.00 25.41
CA LEU A 177 6.03 -15.38 25.09
C LEU A 177 5.05 -16.39 25.70
N LYS A 178 4.73 -17.43 24.93
CA LYS A 178 4.18 -18.69 25.45
C LYS A 178 5.29 -19.52 26.09
N ALA A 179 4.93 -20.53 26.88
CA ALA A 179 5.90 -21.47 27.45
C ALA A 179 6.77 -22.17 26.38
N PRO A 180 7.99 -22.63 26.71
CA PRO A 180 8.88 -23.32 25.78
C PRO A 180 8.22 -24.51 25.07
N GLY A 181 8.67 -24.82 23.86
CA GLY A 181 8.07 -25.84 22.98
C GLY A 181 6.84 -25.38 22.20
N ASN A 182 6.16 -24.31 22.64
CA ASN A 182 5.08 -23.68 21.88
C ASN A 182 5.63 -22.77 20.77
N TRP A 183 4.88 -22.69 19.67
CA TRP A 183 5.18 -21.76 18.60
C TRP A 183 4.83 -20.32 19.01
N GLN A 184 5.83 -19.46 18.87
CA GLN A 184 5.72 -18.01 18.95
C GLN A 184 5.59 -17.47 17.52
N SER A 185 4.76 -16.44 17.32
CA SER A 185 4.72 -15.72 16.05
C SER A 185 5.33 -14.33 16.21
N TYR A 186 6.06 -13.90 15.18
CA TYR A 186 6.40 -12.50 14.96
C TYR A 186 5.76 -11.99 13.67
N ASP A 187 5.09 -10.84 13.80
CA ASP A 187 4.70 -9.98 12.69
C ASP A 187 5.50 -8.69 12.81
N ILE A 188 6.33 -8.41 11.80
CA ILE A 188 7.28 -7.29 11.81
C ILE A 188 6.94 -6.36 10.65
N ILE A 189 6.80 -5.06 10.94
CA ILE A 189 6.71 -4.02 9.92
C ILE A 189 8.00 -3.22 9.98
N TYR A 190 8.74 -3.23 8.88
CA TYR A 190 10.03 -2.58 8.76
C TYR A 190 10.00 -1.49 7.68
N ARG A 191 10.40 -0.27 8.07
CA ARG A 191 10.70 0.84 7.18
C ARG A 191 12.19 1.14 7.28
N ARG A 192 12.91 1.07 6.17
CA ARG A 192 14.36 1.35 6.18
C ARG A 192 14.63 2.86 6.37
N PRO A 193 15.81 3.22 6.88
CA PRO A 193 16.31 4.59 6.84
C PRO A 193 16.37 5.15 5.42
N ILE A 194 16.15 6.47 5.28
CA ILE A 194 16.22 7.22 4.02
C ILE A 194 17.32 8.24 4.11
N PHE A 195 18.21 8.19 3.12
CA PHE A 195 19.25 9.19 2.91
C PHE A 195 19.03 9.91 1.58
N LYS A 196 19.25 11.23 1.57
CA LYS A 196 19.33 12.04 0.34
C LYS A 196 20.60 12.86 0.42
N ASN A 197 21.45 12.76 -0.60
CA ASN A 197 22.74 13.47 -0.67
C ASN A 197 23.63 13.26 0.58
N GLY A 198 23.60 12.05 1.16
CA GLY A 198 24.37 11.70 2.35
C GLY A 198 23.83 12.27 3.67
N MET A 199 22.67 12.92 3.68
CA MET A 199 21.95 13.36 4.87
C MET A 199 20.80 12.42 5.18
N LEU A 200 20.60 12.11 6.47
CA LEU A 200 19.46 11.33 6.95
C LEU A 200 18.19 12.19 6.84
N LEU A 201 17.19 11.70 6.11
CA LEU A 201 15.87 12.33 6.02
C LEU A 201 14.87 11.65 6.94
N GLU A 202 14.89 10.32 7.00
CA GLU A 202 14.03 9.53 7.88
C GLU A 202 14.88 8.42 8.51
N SER A 203 14.81 8.27 9.83
CA SER A 203 15.49 7.17 10.53
C SER A 203 14.93 5.80 10.16
N GLY A 204 13.76 5.72 9.52
CA GLY A 204 13.02 4.47 9.38
C GLY A 204 12.40 4.04 10.71
N SER A 205 11.75 2.88 10.72
CA SER A 205 11.06 2.39 11.91
C SER A 205 10.86 0.89 11.91
N LEU A 206 10.69 0.35 13.12
CA LEU A 206 10.37 -1.05 13.35
C LEU A 206 9.16 -1.18 14.28
N THR A 207 8.16 -1.93 13.83
CA THR A 207 7.05 -2.41 14.67
C THR A 207 7.14 -3.92 14.74
N VAL A 208 6.97 -4.48 15.94
CA VAL A 208 7.03 -5.92 16.18
C VAL A 208 5.84 -6.30 17.03
N LEU A 209 5.09 -7.29 16.55
CA LEU A 209 4.06 -7.98 17.34
C LEU A 209 4.58 -9.38 17.67
N CYS A 210 4.46 -9.78 18.92
CA CYS A 210 4.71 -11.13 19.39
C CYS A 210 3.38 -11.78 19.79
N ASN A 211 3.00 -12.88 19.14
CA ASN A 211 1.73 -13.56 19.39
C ASN A 211 0.51 -12.62 19.31
N GLY A 212 0.54 -11.65 18.39
CA GLY A 212 -0.50 -10.61 18.24
C GLY A 212 -0.42 -9.45 19.22
N VAL A 213 0.49 -9.47 20.19
CA VAL A 213 0.72 -8.37 21.16
C VAL A 213 1.81 -7.45 20.63
N VAL A 214 1.54 -6.15 20.53
CA VAL A 214 2.54 -5.15 20.12
C VAL A 214 3.62 -5.04 21.20
N VAL A 215 4.85 -5.40 20.86
CA VAL A 215 6.02 -5.30 21.75
C VAL A 215 6.99 -4.18 21.34
N GLN A 216 6.94 -3.75 20.08
CA GLN A 216 7.61 -2.56 19.56
C GLN A 216 6.63 -1.79 18.67
N ALA A 217 6.52 -0.47 18.83
CA ALA A 217 5.59 0.36 18.07
C ALA A 217 6.33 1.51 17.36
N GLY A 218 6.64 1.32 16.08
CA GLY A 218 7.23 2.37 15.24
C GLY A 218 8.59 2.89 15.74
N VAL A 219 9.39 2.05 16.38
CA VAL A 219 10.64 2.46 17.02
C VAL A 219 11.65 2.90 15.96
N PRO A 220 12.23 4.11 16.05
CA PRO A 220 13.23 4.59 15.11
C PRO A 220 14.46 3.70 15.06
N ILE A 221 15.02 3.49 13.87
CA ILE A 221 16.27 2.71 13.74
C ILE A 221 17.44 3.61 14.08
N GLU A 222 18.18 3.26 15.14
CA GLU A 222 19.38 4.01 15.55
C GLU A 222 20.62 3.63 14.73
N GLY A 223 20.77 2.36 14.34
CA GLY A 223 21.93 1.82 13.65
C GLY A 223 21.92 0.29 13.67
N LYS A 224 23.00 -0.35 13.23
CA LYS A 224 23.09 -1.83 13.27
C LYS A 224 23.10 -2.34 14.71
N SER A 225 22.45 -3.47 14.96
CA SER A 225 22.51 -4.16 16.24
C SER A 225 23.92 -4.68 16.48
N THR A 226 24.49 -4.39 17.67
CA THR A 226 25.84 -4.82 18.06
C THR A 226 25.87 -5.22 19.53
N HIS A 227 26.68 -6.23 19.86
CA HIS A 227 26.85 -6.66 21.24
C HIS A 227 27.62 -5.62 22.06
N LYS A 228 27.03 -5.14 23.16
CA LYS A 228 27.64 -4.19 24.13
C LYS A 228 28.11 -2.85 23.57
N ILE A 229 27.72 -2.50 22.35
CA ILE A 229 28.11 -1.26 21.66
C ILE A 229 26.86 -0.68 21.01
N ARG A 230 26.66 0.64 21.06
CA ARG A 230 25.65 1.32 20.23
C ARG A 230 26.23 1.69 18.88
N SER A 231 25.46 1.45 17.83
CA SER A 231 25.80 1.88 16.47
C SER A 231 24.83 2.96 16.02
N PHE A 232 25.31 3.88 15.18
CA PHE A 232 24.51 4.97 14.63
C PHE A 232 24.37 4.83 13.11
N LEU A 233 23.26 5.32 12.57
CA LEU A 233 22.97 5.34 11.14
C LEU A 233 24.11 6.04 10.39
N GLN A 234 24.82 5.27 9.57
CA GLN A 234 25.89 5.78 8.73
C GLN A 234 25.31 6.42 7.47
N LYS A 235 26.06 7.35 6.84
CA LYS A 235 25.69 7.97 5.54
C LYS A 235 25.38 6.96 4.42
N LYS A 236 25.79 5.70 4.59
CA LYS A 236 25.48 4.58 3.71
C LYS A 236 24.65 3.55 4.50
N PHE A 237 23.38 3.42 4.16
CA PHE A 237 22.51 2.34 4.61
C PHE A 237 21.95 1.62 3.37
N PRO A 238 21.93 0.28 3.33
CA PRO A 238 21.48 -0.45 2.14
C PRO A 238 20.00 -0.20 1.85
N ASN A 239 19.67 0.05 0.58
CA ASN A 239 18.28 0.16 0.14
C ASN A 239 17.56 -1.19 0.13
N ARG A 240 18.32 -2.28 -0.03
CA ARG A 240 17.82 -3.66 0.05
C ARG A 240 18.82 -4.58 0.73
N GLY A 241 18.33 -5.61 1.39
CA GLY A 241 19.15 -6.58 2.11
C GLY A 241 18.40 -7.86 2.44
N SER A 242 19.12 -8.88 2.88
CA SER A 242 18.53 -10.20 3.17
C SER A 242 17.83 -10.20 4.52
N ILE A 243 16.93 -11.16 4.72
CA ILE A 243 16.51 -11.60 6.05
C ILE A 243 17.52 -12.65 6.52
N LYS A 244 18.12 -12.45 7.70
CA LYS A 244 19.07 -13.39 8.29
C LYS A 244 18.52 -14.02 9.56
N LEU A 245 18.64 -15.34 9.68
CA LEU A 245 18.34 -16.11 10.89
C LEU A 245 19.65 -16.50 11.57
N GLN A 246 19.79 -16.15 12.84
CA GLN A 246 21.03 -16.34 13.59
C GLN A 246 21.16 -17.78 14.10
N ASP A 247 22.37 -18.32 13.99
CA ASP A 247 22.82 -19.45 14.80
C ASP A 247 23.67 -18.89 15.94
N HIS A 248 23.18 -18.99 17.17
CA HIS A 248 23.89 -18.58 18.38
C HIS A 248 24.36 -19.80 19.22
N GLY A 249 24.43 -20.99 18.61
CA GLY A 249 24.78 -22.24 19.30
C GLY A 249 23.62 -22.86 20.09
N ASP A 250 22.40 -22.35 19.91
CA ASP A 250 21.16 -22.89 20.45
C ASP A 250 20.28 -23.49 19.36
N SER A 251 19.47 -24.47 19.75
CA SER A 251 18.53 -25.11 18.85
C SER A 251 17.21 -24.34 18.79
N VAL A 252 16.93 -23.76 17.63
CA VAL A 252 15.68 -23.05 17.33
C VAL A 252 15.08 -23.62 16.05
N GLN A 253 13.75 -23.74 16.03
CA GLN A 253 12.98 -24.18 14.88
C GLN A 253 12.14 -23.02 14.35
N PHE A 254 12.03 -22.93 13.03
CA PHE A 254 11.27 -21.92 12.33
C PHE A 254 10.24 -22.55 11.40
N ARG A 255 9.11 -21.88 11.20
CA ARG A 255 8.15 -22.24 10.15
C ARG A 255 7.44 -20.99 9.64
N ASN A 256 6.70 -21.15 8.55
CA ASN A 256 5.79 -20.13 8.03
C ASN A 256 6.48 -18.77 7.89
N ILE A 257 7.51 -18.70 7.06
CA ILE A 257 8.29 -17.48 6.86
C ILE A 257 7.89 -16.88 5.53
N TRP A 258 7.33 -15.67 5.55
CA TRP A 258 6.99 -14.94 4.35
C TRP A 258 7.25 -13.45 4.50
N VAL A 259 7.50 -12.80 3.37
CA VAL A 259 7.84 -11.38 3.31
C VAL A 259 7.09 -10.74 2.15
N ARG A 260 6.43 -9.60 2.40
CA ARG A 260 5.78 -8.81 1.35
C ARG A 260 6.27 -7.35 1.37
N PRO A 261 6.39 -6.70 0.21
CA PRO A 261 6.75 -5.29 0.16
C PRO A 261 5.66 -4.43 0.83
N LEU A 262 6.06 -3.36 1.50
CA LEU A 262 5.13 -2.29 1.88
C LEU A 262 4.89 -1.36 0.69
N ARG A 263 3.85 -0.53 0.81
CA ARG A 263 3.63 0.60 -0.13
C ARG A 263 4.93 1.40 -0.25
N ALA A 264 5.39 1.58 -1.49
CA ALA A 264 6.55 2.42 -1.79
C ALA A 264 6.34 3.84 -1.23
N ARG A 265 7.41 4.46 -0.74
CA ARG A 265 7.35 5.84 -0.25
C ARG A 265 7.38 6.83 -1.42
N PRO A 266 6.96 8.10 -1.22
CA PRO A 266 7.11 9.13 -2.22
C PRO A 266 8.54 9.19 -2.79
N ILE A 267 9.56 9.21 -1.93
CA ILE A 267 10.97 9.21 -2.34
C ILE A 267 11.41 7.99 -3.19
N ASP A 268 10.66 6.89 -3.13
CA ASP A 268 10.90 5.66 -3.91
C ASP A 268 10.05 5.61 -5.20
N GLY A 269 9.38 6.70 -5.56
CA GLY A 269 8.61 6.78 -6.80
C GLY A 269 7.09 6.66 -6.63
N SER A 270 6.57 6.42 -5.42
CA SER A 270 5.12 6.42 -5.19
C SER A 270 4.52 7.82 -5.43
N LEU A 271 3.27 7.84 -5.85
CA LEU A 271 2.45 9.04 -6.04
C LEU A 271 1.41 9.21 -4.91
N ASP A 272 1.43 8.33 -3.91
CA ASP A 272 0.49 8.34 -2.80
C ASP A 272 0.98 9.16 -1.60
N GLY A 273 0.08 9.95 -1.04
CA GLY A 273 0.34 10.83 0.09
C GLY A 273 0.97 12.15 -0.37
N TYR A 274 1.76 12.76 0.51
CA TYR A 274 2.45 14.02 0.24
C TYR A 274 3.67 13.77 -0.64
N ILE A 275 3.66 14.27 -1.89
CA ILE A 275 4.75 14.09 -2.86
C ILE A 275 5.41 15.42 -3.24
N GLU A 276 6.64 15.40 -3.76
CA GLU A 276 7.38 16.60 -4.16
C GLU A 276 6.66 17.37 -5.29
N ALA A 277 6.65 18.71 -5.23
CA ALA A 277 5.78 19.53 -6.08
C ALA A 277 6.03 19.41 -7.59
N ASN A 278 7.29 19.25 -8.00
CA ASN A 278 7.65 18.97 -9.38
C ASN A 278 7.00 17.67 -9.90
N ARG A 279 6.96 16.63 -9.07
CA ARG A 279 6.36 15.33 -9.40
C ARG A 279 4.85 15.39 -9.37
N THR A 280 4.27 16.13 -8.43
CA THR A 280 2.84 16.44 -8.41
C THR A 280 2.42 17.09 -9.73
N GLN A 281 3.16 18.13 -10.15
CA GLN A 281 2.86 18.86 -11.37
C GLN A 281 2.98 17.95 -12.61
N LEU A 282 4.03 17.13 -12.71
CA LEU A 282 4.17 16.17 -13.81
C LEU A 282 3.00 15.18 -13.86
N LYS A 283 2.57 14.65 -12.71
CA LYS A 283 1.45 13.73 -12.67
C LYS A 283 0.12 14.42 -13.02
N ARG A 284 -0.11 15.64 -12.53
CA ARG A 284 -1.29 16.45 -12.90
C ARG A 284 -1.35 16.67 -14.42
N LYS A 285 -0.24 17.05 -15.04
CA LYS A 285 -0.16 17.21 -16.51
C LYS A 285 -0.48 15.91 -17.24
N GLN A 286 0.06 14.78 -16.77
CA GLN A 286 -0.24 13.48 -17.32
C GLN A 286 -1.74 13.14 -17.21
N THR A 287 -2.35 13.34 -16.04
CA THR A 287 -3.79 13.11 -15.83
C THR A 287 -4.64 14.01 -16.75
N ALA A 288 -4.30 15.29 -16.87
CA ALA A 288 -4.98 16.23 -17.78
C ALA A 288 -4.89 15.78 -19.25
N TYR A 289 -3.73 15.26 -19.66
CA TYR A 289 -3.52 14.71 -21.00
C TYR A 289 -4.37 13.45 -21.24
N GLU A 290 -4.37 12.52 -20.29
CA GLU A 290 -5.18 11.29 -20.37
C GLU A 290 -6.69 11.60 -20.46
N ILE A 291 -7.18 12.57 -19.70
CA ILE A 291 -8.58 13.01 -19.75
C ILE A 291 -8.90 13.64 -21.11
N ARG A 292 -8.04 14.52 -21.63
CA ARG A 292 -8.23 15.13 -22.96
C ARG A 292 -8.25 14.09 -24.07
N ASN A 293 -7.35 13.10 -24.05
CA ASN A 293 -7.35 12.00 -25.01
C ASN A 293 -8.62 11.14 -24.93
N LYS A 294 -9.18 10.93 -23.73
CA LYS A 294 -10.49 10.26 -23.59
C LYS A 294 -11.60 11.11 -24.21
N ALA A 295 -11.58 12.43 -23.99
CA ALA A 295 -12.57 13.37 -24.53
C ALA A 295 -12.57 13.45 -26.07
N GLU A 296 -11.45 13.17 -26.74
CA GLU A 296 -11.38 13.13 -28.21
C GLU A 296 -12.33 12.10 -28.83
N LYS A 297 -12.65 11.02 -28.09
CA LYS A 297 -13.52 9.93 -28.54
C LYS A 297 -15.00 10.14 -28.23
N LEU A 298 -15.33 11.25 -27.58
CA LEU A 298 -16.70 11.60 -27.18
C LEU A 298 -17.21 12.78 -28.01
N GLU A 299 -18.49 13.09 -27.85
CA GLU A 299 -19.13 14.25 -28.47
C GLU A 299 -20.08 14.94 -27.47
N GLY A 300 -20.59 16.11 -27.85
CA GLY A 300 -21.58 16.86 -27.08
C GLY A 300 -21.18 17.12 -25.63
N LEU A 301 -22.16 17.03 -24.72
CA LEU A 301 -21.96 17.36 -23.31
C LEU A 301 -20.94 16.45 -22.60
N GLU A 302 -20.87 15.17 -22.96
CA GLU A 302 -19.91 14.24 -22.33
C GLU A 302 -18.46 14.66 -22.62
N LYS A 303 -18.18 15.07 -23.86
CA LYS A 303 -16.89 15.69 -24.22
C LYS A 303 -16.64 16.99 -23.45
N SER A 304 -17.65 17.85 -23.35
CA SER A 304 -17.55 19.10 -22.60
C SER A 304 -17.15 18.86 -21.14
N LEU A 305 -17.81 17.91 -20.47
CA LEU A 305 -17.54 17.59 -19.06
C LEU A 305 -16.13 17.04 -18.85
N LEU A 306 -15.64 16.13 -19.70
CA LEU A 306 -14.25 15.67 -19.59
C LEU A 306 -13.23 16.79 -19.86
N LEU A 307 -13.51 17.69 -20.81
CA LEU A 307 -12.63 18.83 -21.05
C LEU A 307 -12.61 19.78 -19.85
N TYR A 308 -13.75 20.05 -19.23
CA TYR A 308 -13.83 20.83 -17.98
C TYR A 308 -13.09 20.14 -16.83
N GLU A 309 -13.22 18.82 -16.67
CA GLU A 309 -12.49 18.03 -15.69
C GLU A 309 -10.97 18.14 -15.90
N SER A 310 -10.50 18.11 -17.15
CA SER A 310 -9.07 18.23 -17.44
C SER A 310 -8.45 19.54 -16.92
N LEU A 311 -9.25 20.63 -16.86
CA LEU A 311 -8.81 21.93 -16.36
C LEU A 311 -8.52 21.93 -14.86
N ILE A 312 -9.09 20.97 -14.11
CA ILE A 312 -8.82 20.79 -12.67
C ILE A 312 -7.34 20.45 -12.44
N TYR A 313 -6.73 19.70 -13.37
CA TYR A 313 -5.35 19.26 -13.24
C TYR A 313 -4.37 20.22 -13.91
N GLU A 314 -4.68 20.66 -15.13
CA GLU A 314 -3.87 21.60 -15.91
C GLU A 314 -4.76 22.52 -16.74
N PHE A 315 -4.73 23.82 -16.45
CA PHE A 315 -5.47 24.80 -17.24
C PHE A 315 -4.97 24.84 -18.69
N ASN A 316 -5.90 24.71 -19.63
CA ASN A 316 -5.59 24.75 -21.06
C ASN A 316 -6.66 25.57 -21.82
N LEU A 317 -6.21 26.62 -22.51
CA LEU A 317 -7.11 27.55 -23.22
C LEU A 317 -7.92 26.88 -24.33
N SER A 318 -7.29 25.97 -25.10
CA SER A 318 -7.96 25.25 -26.18
C SER A 318 -9.02 24.29 -25.65
N ALA A 319 -8.68 23.52 -24.61
CA ALA A 319 -9.61 22.62 -23.93
C ALA A 319 -10.80 23.40 -23.34
N LYS A 320 -10.55 24.54 -22.69
CA LYS A 320 -11.61 25.43 -22.17
C LYS A 320 -12.52 25.94 -23.31
N ALA A 321 -11.95 26.42 -24.41
CA ALA A 321 -12.74 26.91 -25.54
C ALA A 321 -13.61 25.80 -26.15
N SER A 322 -13.05 24.60 -26.30
CA SER A 322 -13.79 23.45 -26.80
C SER A 322 -14.88 22.98 -25.83
N ALA A 323 -14.60 22.96 -24.51
CA ALA A 323 -15.59 22.64 -23.49
C ALA A 323 -16.78 23.61 -23.53
N ASN A 324 -16.49 24.92 -23.58
CA ASN A 324 -17.49 25.98 -23.69
C ASN A 324 -18.34 25.84 -24.97
N LYS A 325 -17.72 25.49 -26.10
CA LYS A 325 -18.43 25.27 -27.37
C LYS A 325 -19.48 24.17 -27.22
N TYR A 326 -19.07 22.97 -26.80
CA TYR A 326 -19.98 21.84 -26.67
C TYR A 326 -21.04 22.05 -25.58
N ALA A 327 -20.70 22.73 -24.48
CA ALA A 327 -21.69 23.10 -23.47
C ALA A 327 -22.73 24.08 -24.04
N SER A 328 -22.29 25.09 -24.79
CA SER A 328 -23.19 26.08 -25.39
C SER A 328 -24.11 25.44 -26.44
N GLU A 329 -23.58 24.53 -27.27
CA GLU A 329 -24.37 23.76 -28.25
C GLU A 329 -25.45 22.92 -27.55
N PHE A 330 -25.13 22.29 -26.41
CA PHE A 330 -26.11 21.57 -25.59
C PHE A 330 -27.18 22.52 -25.04
N LEU A 331 -26.82 23.68 -24.50
CA LEU A 331 -27.79 24.66 -23.99
C LEU A 331 -28.66 25.25 -25.12
N ASP A 332 -28.09 25.48 -26.30
CA ASP A 332 -28.84 25.96 -27.48
C ASP A 332 -29.84 24.91 -27.98
N TYR A 333 -29.50 23.62 -27.87
CA TYR A 333 -30.43 22.53 -28.15
C TYR A 333 -31.62 22.52 -27.19
N LEU A 334 -31.40 22.77 -25.89
CA LEU A 334 -32.48 22.81 -24.90
C LEU A 334 -33.53 23.91 -25.17
N LEU A 335 -33.14 25.00 -25.84
CA LEU A 335 -34.07 26.07 -26.23
C LEU A 335 -34.97 25.69 -27.41
N ARG A 336 -34.67 24.60 -28.11
CA ARG A 336 -35.38 24.16 -29.32
C ARG A 336 -36.32 22.99 -29.08
N ILE A 337 -36.26 22.38 -27.90
CA ILE A 337 -37.10 21.23 -27.52
C ILE A 337 -38.25 21.70 -26.62
N ASP A 338 -39.31 20.89 -26.56
CA ASP A 338 -40.43 21.16 -25.66
C ASP A 338 -40.05 20.93 -24.18
N SER A 339 -40.92 21.39 -23.27
CA SER A 339 -40.70 21.31 -21.83
C SER A 339 -40.59 19.88 -21.30
N GLU A 340 -41.30 18.92 -21.88
CA GLU A 340 -41.24 17.53 -21.42
C GLU A 340 -39.89 16.90 -21.78
N GLN A 341 -39.40 17.14 -23.00
CA GLN A 341 -38.08 16.71 -23.44
C GLN A 341 -36.95 17.40 -22.67
N ALA A 342 -37.13 18.68 -22.28
CA ALA A 342 -36.17 19.40 -21.46
C ALA A 342 -36.03 18.79 -20.04
N VAL A 343 -37.15 18.36 -19.44
CA VAL A 343 -37.15 17.67 -18.13
C VAL A 343 -36.32 16.38 -18.18
N VAL A 344 -36.34 15.64 -19.29
CA VAL A 344 -35.49 14.44 -19.48
C VAL A 344 -34.00 14.77 -19.39
N GLN A 345 -33.60 16.00 -19.73
CA GLN A 345 -32.20 16.44 -19.66
C GLN A 345 -31.81 17.05 -18.29
N LYS A 346 -32.72 17.14 -17.31
CA LYS A 346 -32.49 17.77 -16.00
C LYS A 346 -31.19 17.33 -15.32
N VAL A 347 -30.93 16.02 -15.25
CA VAL A 347 -29.71 15.47 -14.62
C VAL A 347 -28.44 15.98 -15.30
N LYS A 348 -28.45 16.09 -16.63
CA LYS A 348 -27.31 16.60 -17.40
C LYS A 348 -27.08 18.09 -17.18
N ILE A 349 -28.15 18.86 -17.08
CA ILE A 349 -28.13 20.31 -16.81
C ILE A 349 -27.55 20.58 -15.42
N ILE A 350 -28.03 19.86 -14.41
CA ILE A 350 -27.52 19.94 -13.04
C ILE A 350 -26.04 19.53 -12.99
N SER A 351 -25.66 18.45 -13.70
CA SER A 351 -24.27 18.03 -13.77
C SER A 351 -23.36 19.10 -14.39
N LEU A 352 -23.79 19.77 -15.46
CA LEU A 352 -23.05 20.87 -16.08
C LEU A 352 -22.93 22.07 -15.15
N TYR A 353 -24.01 22.46 -14.48
CA TYR A 353 -24.01 23.55 -13.50
C TYR A 353 -23.04 23.26 -12.35
N ASN A 354 -23.10 22.06 -11.76
CA ASN A 354 -22.24 21.66 -10.66
C ASN A 354 -20.76 21.64 -11.08
N ALA A 355 -20.45 21.17 -12.30
CA ALA A 355 -19.11 21.22 -12.85
C ALA A 355 -18.58 22.66 -12.96
N LEU A 356 -19.36 23.56 -13.55
CA LEU A 356 -18.97 24.95 -13.73
C LEU A 356 -18.89 25.73 -12.41
N LYS A 357 -19.83 25.49 -11.49
CA LYS A 357 -19.83 26.04 -10.13
C LYS A 357 -18.59 25.61 -9.36
N TYR A 358 -18.20 24.34 -9.46
CA TYR A 358 -16.96 23.81 -8.88
C TYR A 358 -15.73 24.54 -9.43
N LEU A 359 -15.59 24.60 -10.76
CA LEU A 359 -14.45 25.26 -11.40
C LEU A 359 -14.36 26.76 -11.06
N ASN A 360 -15.49 27.45 -10.95
CA ASN A 360 -15.56 28.85 -10.56
C ASN A 360 -15.20 29.04 -9.07
N LYS A 361 -15.78 28.24 -8.18
CA LYS A 361 -15.49 28.25 -6.73
C LYS A 361 -14.00 28.09 -6.45
N HIS A 362 -13.33 27.20 -7.18
CA HIS A 362 -11.89 26.94 -7.02
C HIS A 362 -11.00 27.80 -7.93
N SER A 363 -11.54 28.87 -8.54
CA SER A 363 -10.81 29.83 -9.39
C SER A 363 -10.07 29.19 -10.57
N ILE A 364 -10.50 28.02 -11.03
CA ILE A 364 -10.00 27.37 -12.26
C ILE A 364 -10.61 28.05 -13.49
N LEU A 365 -11.88 28.45 -13.38
CA LEU A 365 -12.53 29.35 -14.33
C LEU A 365 -12.65 30.75 -13.73
N PRO A 366 -12.64 31.80 -14.58
CA PRO A 366 -12.85 33.17 -14.12
C PRO A 366 -14.23 33.34 -13.46
N THR A 367 -14.35 34.36 -12.60
CA THR A 367 -15.57 34.68 -11.86
C THR A 367 -16.77 34.87 -12.80
N SER A 368 -16.58 35.58 -13.91
CA SER A 368 -17.58 35.63 -14.99
C SER A 368 -17.39 34.43 -15.94
N CYS A 369 -18.42 33.59 -15.99
CA CYS A 369 -18.47 32.43 -16.87
C CYS A 369 -19.84 32.41 -17.56
N PRO A 370 -19.95 32.88 -18.82
CA PRO A 370 -21.23 32.98 -19.53
C PRO A 370 -22.01 31.66 -19.62
N VAL A 371 -21.30 30.53 -19.71
CA VAL A 371 -21.94 29.20 -19.73
C VAL A 371 -22.58 28.87 -18.37
N LEU A 372 -21.92 29.22 -17.26
CA LEU A 372 -22.44 29.03 -15.90
C LEU A 372 -23.69 29.90 -15.68
N GLU A 373 -23.65 31.15 -16.14
CA GLU A 373 -24.80 32.07 -16.05
C GLU A 373 -26.00 31.54 -16.86
N ARG A 374 -25.78 31.05 -18.08
CA ARG A 374 -26.85 30.45 -18.92
C ARG A 374 -27.46 29.20 -18.28
N VAL A 375 -26.65 28.25 -17.83
CA VAL A 375 -27.18 27.01 -17.24
C VAL A 375 -27.91 27.28 -15.92
N HIS A 376 -27.44 28.25 -15.12
CA HIS A 376 -28.14 28.71 -13.93
C HIS A 376 -29.50 29.33 -14.25
N SER A 377 -29.57 30.19 -15.28
CA SER A 377 -30.83 30.78 -15.74
C SER A 377 -31.86 29.72 -16.19
N ILE A 378 -31.42 28.66 -16.86
CA ILE A 378 -32.28 27.54 -17.24
C ILE A 378 -32.82 26.80 -16.01
N ILE A 379 -31.97 26.54 -15.01
CA ILE A 379 -32.38 25.89 -13.75
C ILE A 379 -33.44 26.73 -13.01
N VAL A 380 -33.22 28.04 -12.90
CA VAL A 380 -34.17 28.96 -12.25
C VAL A 380 -35.49 29.01 -13.01
N THR A 381 -35.45 29.12 -14.34
CA THR A 381 -36.66 29.21 -15.19
C THR A 381 -37.52 27.95 -15.10
N ASN A 382 -36.91 26.78 -14.90
CA ASN A 382 -37.62 25.50 -14.77
C ASN A 382 -37.93 25.12 -13.31
N ASN A 383 -37.65 26.00 -12.34
CA ASN A 383 -37.86 25.75 -10.91
C ASN A 383 -37.15 24.50 -10.37
N TRP A 384 -35.88 24.29 -10.78
CA TRP A 384 -35.03 23.17 -10.33
C TRP A 384 -33.97 23.59 -9.30
N ILE A 385 -34.22 24.69 -8.57
CA ILE A 385 -33.25 25.26 -7.64
C ILE A 385 -33.01 24.34 -6.43
N ASP A 386 -34.02 23.58 -6.02
CA ASP A 386 -33.91 22.64 -4.90
C ASP A 386 -33.03 21.41 -5.21
N ASP A 387 -32.56 21.27 -6.45
CA ASP A 387 -31.74 20.15 -6.92
C ASP A 387 -30.23 20.48 -7.07
N ILE A 388 -29.77 21.68 -6.68
CA ILE A 388 -28.38 22.18 -6.94
C ILE A 388 -27.57 22.66 -5.71
#